data_AF-A0A2V5ZZ29-F1
#
_entry.id   AF-A0A2V5ZZ29-F1
#
_cell.length_a   1.000
_cell.length_b   1.000
_cell.length_c   1.000
_cell.angle_alpha   90.00
_cell.angle_beta   90.00
_cell.angle_gamma   90.00
#
_symmetry.space_group_name_H-M   'P 1'
#
loop_
_entity.id
_entity.type
_entity.pdbx_description
1 polymer ?
#
loop_
_entity_poly.entity_id
_entity_poly.type
_entity_poly.pdbx_seq_one_letter_code
_entity_poly.pdbx_strand_id
1 'polypeptide(L)'
;MFGSAILDTAIGLIFVFLAVSLAVSAANELLAALFKLRAKNLFLGIQELLQDPSTEGLVTRFYEHPLIARLGAKGGKPSYIPSRTFALTLLDIVAPVTAASNRTMDDLKAGIEKLPASLQVTFRVLLDEAGHDSLDAAGDLV
;
A
#
# COMPACT_ATOMS: atom_id res chain seq x y z
N MET A 1 -18.06 43.14 17.36
CA MET A 1 -17.99 42.39 18.62
C MET A 1 -16.57 42.30 19.19
N PHE A 2 -15.61 43.11 18.71
CA PHE A 2 -14.32 43.32 19.41
C PHE A 2 -13.93 44.80 19.54
N GLY A 3 -14.90 45.71 19.42
CA GLY A 3 -14.68 47.17 19.47
C GLY A 3 -13.95 47.77 18.26
N SER A 4 -13.40 46.94 17.36
CA SER A 4 -12.71 47.35 16.13
C SER A 4 -13.41 46.78 14.89
N ALA A 5 -13.89 47.66 14.03
CA ALA A 5 -14.54 47.30 12.76
C ALA A 5 -13.60 46.51 11.82
N ILE A 6 -12.29 46.79 11.89
CA ILE A 6 -11.27 46.08 11.10
C ILE A 6 -11.16 44.64 11.57
N LEU A 7 -11.10 44.44 12.89
CA LEU A 7 -10.98 43.10 13.48
C LEU A 7 -12.21 42.24 13.20
N ASP A 8 -13.41 42.81 13.34
CA ASP A 8 -14.66 42.12 13.00
C ASP A 8 -14.70 41.72 11.51
N THR A 9 -14.25 42.59 10.60
CA THR A 9 -14.18 42.30 9.15
C THR A 9 -13.16 41.22 8.83
N ALA A 10 -11.98 41.27 9.45
CA ALA A 10 -10.92 40.28 9.25
C ALA A 10 -11.38 38.88 9.67
N ILE A 11 -12.06 38.76 10.82
CA ILE A 11 -12.61 37.48 11.30
C ILE A 11 -13.68 36.97 10.33
N GLY A 12 -14.56 37.85 9.84
CA GLY A 12 -15.57 37.49 8.84
C GLY A 12 -14.96 36.93 7.55
N LEU A 13 -13.91 37.58 7.02
CA LEU A 13 -13.20 37.11 5.83
C LEU A 13 -12.53 35.76 6.04
N ILE A 14 -11.87 35.55 7.19
CA ILE A 14 -11.28 34.25 7.54
C ILE A 14 -12.36 33.17 7.56
N PHE A 15 -13.50 33.45 8.18
CA PHE A 15 -14.58 32.46 8.30
C PHE A 15 -15.18 32.10 6.93
N VAL A 16 -15.44 33.09 6.08
CA VAL A 16 -15.91 32.88 4.70
C VAL A 16 -14.88 32.10 3.88
N PHE A 17 -13.60 32.45 3.98
CA PHE A 17 -12.53 31.74 3.29
C PHE A 17 -12.46 30.26 3.71
N LEU A 18 -12.52 29.99 5.02
CA LEU A 18 -12.50 28.62 5.54
C LEU A 18 -13.75 27.83 5.11
N ALA A 19 -14.93 28.45 5.16
CA ALA A 19 -16.18 27.81 4.74
C ALA A 19 -16.16 27.42 3.25
N VAL A 20 -15.70 28.33 2.38
CA VAL A 20 -15.56 28.06 0.94
C VAL A 20 -14.49 27.01 0.69
N SER A 21 -13.35 27.08 1.38
CA SER A 21 -12.27 26.10 1.23
C SER A 21 -12.72 24.68 1.61
N LEU A 22 -13.47 24.54 2.71
CA LEU A 22 -14.06 23.28 3.12
C LEU A 22 -15.07 22.77 2.09
N ALA A 23 -15.94 23.64 1.57
CA ALA A 23 -16.92 23.29 0.55
C ALA A 23 -16.26 22.77 -0.74
N VAL A 24 -15.20 23.43 -1.20
CA VAL A 24 -14.41 22.99 -2.37
C VAL A 24 -13.74 21.64 -2.09
N SER A 25 -13.17 21.44 -0.90
CA SER A 25 -12.52 20.18 -0.53
C SER A 25 -13.51 19.01 -0.49
N ALA A 26 -14.69 19.23 0.11
CA ALA A 26 -15.78 18.25 0.13
C ALA A 26 -16.30 17.92 -1.28
N ALA A 27 -16.43 18.91 -2.15
CA ALA A 27 -16.83 18.69 -3.54
C ALA A 27 -15.79 17.85 -4.30
N ASN A 28 -14.50 18.16 -4.16
CA ASN A 28 -13.43 17.38 -4.77
C ASN A 28 -13.38 15.95 -4.25
N GLU A 29 -13.59 15.75 -2.95
CA GLU A 29 -13.63 14.43 -2.35
C GLU A 29 -14.84 13.61 -2.85
N LEU A 30 -16.01 14.23 -2.98
CA LEU A 30 -17.19 13.59 -3.54
C LEU A 30 -16.96 13.16 -5.00
N LEU A 31 -16.37 14.03 -5.82
CA LEU A 31 -16.00 13.69 -7.20
C LEU A 31 -15.00 12.51 -7.20
N ALA A 32 -13.96 12.55 -6.37
CA ALA A 32 -12.98 11.47 -6.29
C ALA A 32 -13.60 10.14 -5.83
N ALA A 33 -14.59 10.18 -4.94
CA ALA A 33 -15.34 9.01 -4.48
C ALA A 33 -16.20 8.43 -5.61
N LEU A 34 -16.92 9.29 -6.35
CA LEU A 34 -17.77 8.88 -7.49
C LEU A 34 -16.93 8.28 -8.63
N PHE A 35 -15.77 8.86 -8.93
CA PHE A 35 -14.88 8.40 -10.00
C PHE A 35 -13.91 7.28 -9.59
N LYS A 36 -14.05 6.68 -8.40
CA LYS A 36 -13.18 5.60 -7.88
C LYS A 36 -11.67 5.93 -7.97
N LEU A 37 -11.30 7.21 -7.90
CA LEU A 37 -9.92 7.67 -8.14
C LEU A 37 -8.93 7.07 -7.14
N ARG A 38 -9.37 6.82 -5.90
CA ARG A 38 -8.53 6.19 -4.87
C ARG A 38 -8.08 4.79 -5.27
N ALA A 39 -9.00 3.94 -5.71
CA ALA A 39 -8.67 2.59 -6.18
C ALA A 39 -7.78 2.63 -7.42
N LYS A 40 -7.99 3.60 -8.32
CA LYS A 40 -7.13 3.80 -9.50
C LYS A 40 -5.71 4.24 -9.11
N ASN A 41 -5.58 5.23 -8.24
CA ASN A 41 -4.27 5.72 -7.79
C ASN A 41 -3.50 4.64 -7.04
N LEU A 42 -4.17 3.88 -6.17
CA LEU A 42 -3.56 2.74 -5.51
C LEU A 42 -3.09 1.70 -6.53
N PHE A 43 -3.92 1.37 -7.52
CA PHE A 43 -3.54 0.45 -8.59
C PHE A 43 -2.29 0.91 -9.34
N LEU A 44 -2.23 2.17 -9.75
CA LEU A 44 -1.06 2.74 -10.43
C LEU A 44 0.18 2.73 -9.53
N GLY A 45 0.02 3.06 -8.24
CA GLY A 45 1.12 2.99 -7.27
C GLY A 45 1.67 1.58 -7.09
N ILE A 46 0.81 0.57 -7.03
CA ILE A 46 1.23 -0.85 -6.97
C ILE A 46 1.89 -1.28 -8.29
N GLN A 47 1.38 -0.81 -9.43
CA GLN A 47 1.97 -1.09 -10.74
C GLN A 47 3.42 -0.60 -10.83
N GLU A 48 3.65 0.64 -10.39
CA GLU A 48 4.98 1.25 -10.35
C GLU A 48 5.87 0.54 -9.33
N LEU A 49 5.35 0.27 -8.12
CA LEU A 49 6.10 -0.39 -7.05
C LEU A 49 6.57 -1.79 -7.45
N LEU A 50 5.72 -2.55 -8.14
CA LEU A 50 6.05 -3.91 -8.60
C LEU A 50 6.77 -3.95 -9.96
N GLN A 51 7.02 -2.79 -10.56
CA GLN A 51 7.71 -2.62 -11.84
C GLN A 51 7.13 -3.49 -12.97
N ASP A 52 5.80 -3.54 -13.04
CA ASP A 52 5.05 -4.34 -14.01
C ASP A 52 4.17 -3.42 -14.89
N PRO A 53 4.77 -2.71 -15.87
CA PRO A 53 4.07 -1.73 -16.69
C PRO A 53 3.03 -2.37 -17.64
N SER A 54 3.21 -3.64 -18.03
CA SER A 54 2.25 -4.37 -18.87
C SER A 54 1.05 -4.89 -18.09
N THR A 55 1.10 -4.94 -16.76
CA THR A 55 0.06 -5.53 -15.89
C THR A 55 -0.25 -7.00 -16.21
N GLU A 56 0.63 -7.70 -16.91
CA GLU A 56 0.45 -9.11 -17.28
C GLU A 56 1.22 -10.05 -16.35
N GLY A 57 2.03 -9.50 -15.44
CA GLY A 57 2.91 -10.26 -14.56
C GLY A 57 2.47 -10.25 -13.09
N LEU A 58 3.32 -9.66 -12.25
CA LEU A 58 3.20 -9.65 -10.80
C LEU A 58 1.97 -8.90 -10.31
N VAL A 59 1.59 -7.80 -10.97
CA VAL A 59 0.43 -6.99 -10.55
C VAL A 59 -0.85 -7.78 -10.71
N THR A 60 -1.01 -8.53 -11.80
CA THR A 60 -2.20 -9.37 -12.00
C THR A 60 -2.28 -10.46 -10.94
N ARG A 61 -1.20 -11.21 -10.70
CA ARG A 61 -1.15 -12.22 -9.63
C ARG A 61 -1.45 -11.63 -8.26
N PHE A 62 -0.98 -10.40 -8.00
CA PHE A 62 -1.24 -9.69 -6.76
C PHE A 62 -2.72 -9.34 -6.56
N TYR A 63 -3.40 -8.83 -7.59
CA TYR A 63 -4.83 -8.49 -7.48
C TYR A 63 -5.76 -9.71 -7.56
N GLU A 64 -5.33 -10.79 -8.20
CA GLU A 64 -6.06 -12.08 -8.22
C GLU A 64 -5.94 -12.84 -6.91
N HIS A 65 -4.96 -12.50 -6.07
CA HIS A 65 -4.74 -13.18 -4.80
C HIS A 65 -5.98 -13.09 -3.88
N PRO A 66 -6.44 -14.19 -3.25
CA PRO A 66 -7.66 -14.21 -2.45
C PRO A 66 -7.71 -13.18 -1.31
N LEU A 67 -6.56 -12.84 -0.72
CA LEU A 67 -6.48 -11.82 0.34
C LEU A 67 -6.70 -10.40 -0.19
N ILE A 68 -6.41 -10.13 -1.47
CA ILE A 68 -6.59 -8.81 -2.10
C ILE A 68 -7.95 -8.72 -2.78
N ALA A 69 -8.33 -9.77 -3.52
CA ALA A 69 -9.61 -9.83 -4.22
C ALA A 69 -10.82 -9.63 -3.29
N ARG A 70 -10.71 -10.06 -2.03
CA ARG A 70 -11.76 -9.90 -1.01
C ARG A 70 -11.85 -8.50 -0.39
N LEU A 71 -10.85 -7.65 -0.57
CA LEU A 71 -10.86 -6.26 -0.07
C LEU A 71 -11.70 -5.33 -0.97
N GLY A 72 -11.95 -5.77 -2.20
CA GLY A 72 -12.71 -5.03 -3.20
C GLY A 72 -14.22 -5.05 -2.94
N ALA A 73 -14.85 -3.87 -2.89
CA ALA A 73 -16.30 -3.79 -2.88
C ALA A 73 -16.87 -4.29 -4.22
N LYS A 74 -17.79 -5.27 -4.18
CA LYS A 74 -18.47 -5.85 -5.35
C LYS A 74 -17.51 -6.33 -6.45
N GLY A 75 -16.35 -6.89 -6.07
CA GLY A 75 -15.35 -7.42 -7.01
C GLY A 75 -14.52 -6.36 -7.75
N GLY A 76 -14.61 -5.09 -7.37
CA GLY A 76 -13.73 -4.03 -7.88
C GLY A 76 -12.36 -4.00 -7.19
N LYS A 77 -11.44 -3.18 -7.70
CA LYS A 77 -10.14 -2.94 -7.02
C LYS A 77 -10.35 -2.24 -5.67
N PRO A 78 -9.63 -2.65 -4.61
CA PRO A 78 -9.74 -2.01 -3.30
C PRO A 78 -9.25 -0.56 -3.35
N SER A 79 -9.86 0.31 -2.52
CA SER A 79 -9.39 1.70 -2.35
C SER A 79 -8.28 1.83 -1.30
N TYR A 80 -8.05 0.78 -0.52
CA TYR A 80 -7.02 0.70 0.51
C TYR A 80 -6.63 -0.77 0.71
N ILE A 81 -5.33 -1.03 0.87
CA ILE A 81 -4.79 -2.36 1.20
C ILE A 81 -3.98 -2.22 2.50
N PRO A 82 -4.32 -2.95 3.58
CA PRO A 82 -3.53 -2.94 4.80
C PRO A 82 -2.10 -3.45 4.55
N SER A 83 -1.10 -2.82 5.17
CA SER A 83 0.32 -3.17 4.98
C SER A 83 0.61 -4.64 5.26
N ARG A 84 -0.01 -5.22 6.30
CA ARG A 84 0.12 -6.66 6.62
C ARG A 84 -0.43 -7.54 5.49
N THR A 85 -1.59 -7.22 4.93
CA THR A 85 -2.20 -7.99 3.85
C THR A 85 -1.37 -7.91 2.57
N PHE A 86 -0.83 -6.73 2.28
CA PHE A 86 0.11 -6.51 1.18
C PHE A 86 1.36 -7.40 1.33
N ALA A 87 2.02 -7.35 2.49
CA ALA A 87 3.23 -8.11 2.76
C ALA A 87 2.99 -9.63 2.69
N LEU A 88 1.91 -10.12 3.31
CA LEU A 88 1.55 -11.54 3.26
C LEU A 88 1.25 -12.01 1.83
N THR A 89 0.56 -11.17 1.04
CA THR A 89 0.26 -11.48 -0.36
C THR A 89 1.53 -11.56 -1.19
N LEU A 90 2.45 -10.59 -1.06
CA LEU A 90 3.73 -10.65 -1.76
C LEU A 90 4.57 -11.85 -1.34
N LEU A 91 4.62 -12.12 -0.04
CA LEU A 91 5.35 -13.25 0.51
C LEU A 91 4.80 -14.59 -0.03
N ASP A 92 3.48 -14.71 -0.16
CA ASP A 92 2.85 -15.89 -0.75
C ASP A 92 3.07 -15.99 -2.27
N ILE A 93 3.11 -14.87 -3.00
CA ILE A 93 3.45 -14.87 -4.44
C ILE A 93 4.90 -15.30 -4.67
N VAL A 94 5.82 -14.85 -3.82
CA VAL A 94 7.26 -15.14 -3.91
C VAL A 94 7.55 -16.57 -3.48
N ALA A 95 7.01 -17.00 -2.34
CA ALA A 95 7.23 -18.33 -1.78
C ALA A 95 5.88 -18.91 -1.32
N PRO A 96 5.08 -19.52 -2.23
CA PRO A 96 3.75 -20.00 -1.90
C PRO A 96 3.77 -21.01 -0.76
N VAL A 97 2.84 -20.87 0.20
CA VAL A 97 2.65 -21.93 1.21
C VAL A 97 1.97 -23.11 0.54
N THR A 98 2.68 -24.23 0.40
CA THR A 98 2.09 -25.47 -0.07
C THR A 98 1.74 -26.36 1.12
N ALA A 99 0.67 -27.16 1.01
CA ALA A 99 0.24 -28.06 2.07
C ALA A 99 1.26 -29.17 2.43
N ALA A 100 2.31 -29.33 1.61
CA ALA A 100 3.29 -30.40 1.72
C ALA A 100 4.56 -30.03 2.49
N SER A 101 4.87 -28.73 2.66
CA SER A 101 6.09 -28.29 3.35
C SER A 101 5.97 -26.90 3.96
N ASN A 102 6.62 -26.71 5.10
CA ASN A 102 6.85 -25.37 5.66
C ASN A 102 7.77 -24.58 4.72
N ARG A 103 7.52 -23.28 4.58
CA ARG A 103 8.34 -22.37 3.78
C ARG A 103 9.78 -22.39 4.28
N THR A 104 10.73 -22.72 3.41
CA THR A 104 12.16 -22.69 3.73
C THR A 104 12.83 -21.42 3.23
N MET A 105 14.03 -21.13 3.74
CA MET A 105 14.82 -19.99 3.26
C MET A 105 15.28 -20.17 1.81
N ASP A 106 15.45 -21.40 1.36
CA ASP A 106 15.83 -21.70 -0.02
C ASP A 106 14.67 -21.44 -0.99
N ASP A 107 13.43 -21.77 -0.58
CA ASP A 107 12.22 -21.44 -1.36
C ASP A 107 12.06 -19.92 -1.54
N LEU A 108 12.36 -19.15 -0.48
CA LEU A 108 12.35 -17.69 -0.50
C LEU A 108 13.39 -17.12 -1.46
N LYS A 109 14.64 -17.60 -1.40
CA LYS A 109 15.70 -17.19 -2.31
C LYS A 109 15.35 -17.52 -3.76
N ALA A 110 14.87 -18.73 -4.03
CA ALA A 110 14.43 -19.15 -5.37
C ALA A 110 13.22 -18.36 -5.89
N GLY A 111 12.32 -17.95 -5.00
CA GLY A 111 11.20 -17.07 -5.32
C GLY A 111 11.64 -15.68 -5.74
N ILE A 112 12.60 -15.11 -5.00
CA ILE A 112 13.14 -13.76 -5.27
C ILE A 112 13.84 -13.70 -6.62
N GLU A 113 14.53 -14.75 -7.05
CA GLU A 113 15.19 -14.79 -8.37
C GLU A 113 14.23 -14.61 -9.55
N LYS A 114 12.92 -14.84 -9.35
CA LYS A 114 11.89 -14.64 -10.37
C LYS A 114 11.35 -13.20 -10.42
N LEU A 115 11.77 -12.33 -9.51
CA LEU A 115 11.36 -10.92 -9.47
C LEU A 115 12.23 -10.04 -10.41
N PRO A 116 11.75 -8.83 -10.77
CA PRO A 116 12.57 -7.81 -11.43
C PRO A 116 13.85 -7.50 -10.64
N ALA A 117 14.95 -7.21 -11.34
CA ALA A 117 16.30 -7.07 -10.76
C ALA A 117 16.39 -6.07 -9.60
N SER A 118 15.68 -4.95 -9.70
CA SER A 118 15.58 -3.92 -8.65
C SER A 118 14.96 -4.46 -7.36
N LEU A 119 13.85 -5.21 -7.47
CA LEU A 119 13.16 -5.84 -6.35
C LEU A 119 14.00 -6.94 -5.73
N GLN A 120 14.77 -7.69 -6.53
CA GLN A 120 15.69 -8.70 -6.00
C GLN A 120 16.67 -8.10 -4.99
N VAL A 121 17.23 -6.93 -5.29
CA VAL A 121 18.16 -6.25 -4.38
C VAL A 121 17.45 -5.89 -3.08
N THR A 122 16.28 -5.25 -3.15
CA THR A 122 15.52 -4.85 -1.96
C THR A 122 15.15 -6.06 -1.09
N PHE A 123 14.62 -7.13 -1.69
CA PHE A 123 14.22 -8.32 -0.94
C PHE A 123 15.42 -9.08 -0.36
N ARG A 124 16.57 -9.11 -1.05
CA ARG A 124 17.80 -9.70 -0.50
C ARG A 124 18.31 -8.95 0.71
N VAL A 125 18.30 -7.61 0.68
CA VAL A 125 18.68 -6.78 1.84
C VAL A 125 17.76 -7.06 3.03
N LEU A 126 16.44 -7.13 2.80
CA LEU A 126 15.48 -7.45 3.87
C LEU A 126 15.67 -8.87 4.44
N LEU A 127 16.06 -9.84 3.61
CA LEU A 127 16.34 -11.20 4.05
C LEU A 127 17.65 -11.30 4.85
N ASP A 128 18.66 -10.56 4.45
CA ASP A 128 19.95 -10.48 5.16
C ASP A 128 19.73 -9.89 6.57
N GLU A 129 19.02 -8.76 6.65
CA GLU A 129 18.67 -8.10 7.91
C GLU A 129 17.85 -9.01 8.84
N ALA A 130 16.82 -9.68 8.31
CA ALA A 130 16.00 -10.60 9.09
C ALA A 130 16.79 -11.85 9.55
N GLY A 131 17.79 -12.27 8.79
CA GLY A 131 18.71 -13.33 9.17
C GLY A 131 19.57 -12.93 10.37
N HIS A 132 20.10 -11.70 10.37
CA HIS A 132 20.89 -11.16 11.47
C HIS A 132 20.07 -11.01 12.77
N ASP A 133 18.87 -10.44 12.69
CA ASP A 133 17.99 -10.24 13.87
C ASP A 133 17.60 -11.57 14.54
N SER A 134 17.44 -12.64 13.75
CA SER A 134 17.14 -13.98 14.27
C SER A 134 18.32 -14.64 15.02
N LEU A 135 19.55 -14.27 14.69
CA LEU A 135 20.77 -14.76 15.36
C LEU A 135 21.03 -13.98 16.64
N ASP A 136 20.78 -12.67 16.64
CA ASP A 136 20.94 -11.81 17.83
C ASP A 136 19.90 -12.16 18.91
N ALA A 137 18.64 -12.41 18.53
CA ALA A 137 17.59 -12.84 19.46
C ALA A 137 17.84 -14.22 20.09
N ALA A 138 18.61 -15.09 19.43
CA ALA A 138 19.01 -16.40 19.97
C ALA A 138 20.21 -16.29 20.93
N GLY A 139 21.07 -15.27 20.76
CA GLY A 139 22.20 -14.99 21.64
C GLY A 139 21.80 -14.38 22.99
N ASP A 140 20.70 -13.61 23.03
CA ASP A 140 20.19 -12.97 24.26
C ASP A 140 19.41 -13.91 25.21
N LEU A 141 19.22 -15.18 24.82
CA LEU A 141 18.53 -16.21 25.62
C LEU A 141 19.50 -17.21 26.29
N VAL A 142 20.81 -16.95 26.26
CA VAL A 142 21.87 -17.73 26.94
C VAL A 142 22.62 -16.87 27.94
#